data_AF-A0A2N2QSA5-F1
#
_entry.id   AF-A0A2N2QSA5-F1
#
_cell.length_a   1.000
_cell.length_b   1.000
_cell.length_c   1.000
_cell.angle_alpha   90.00
_cell.angle_beta   90.00
_cell.angle_gamma   90.00
#
_symmetry.space_group_name_H-M   'P 1'
#
loop_
_entity.id
_entity.type
_entity.pdbx_description
1 polymer ?
#
loop_
_entity_poly.entity_id
_entity_poly.type
_entity_poly.pdbx_seq_one_letter_code
_entity_poly.pdbx_strand_id
1 'polypeptide(L)'
;MANKDMSSELIRLDYTLSYDFDELGLVKKMSIQAEPHENEAVIAAATAIIENNAQARQRYTVVPNRVIVQTNQAVVQRAEAIPTLKAVVDRFLNGYQQNKKPAMYQKHKPVLSMFLEVVGDKPITALKQADINEFFELIGRMPPRWSDECRKRKLTIRELAELDFDITLGPKSFEDTYIASVRPFLRAAKKDWQDQGFPLGLTTEGIEYLGDREEDESKQRAFKPEELVRLFEGNEVTGFAKDIGQHHRYWILHLGLFTGARVNEICQINPHTDILQDEESGDWYLWITKETESDSRVRKSVKTGDSRKVPIHHKLIELGFLAYVERVKAGGHKLLFPEWLPINRRASGEAEKWVRQFLRDTNLRDETPKAKILGMHAFRHTLLTYGAMQKPPLSLFCITGHAQDETPIHATGAGKGYLTLSLLSPLSDRKDLLDQLDYNMSFHVPVTA
;
A
#
# COMPACT_ATOMS: atom_id res chain seq x y z
N MET A 1 77.37 -1.56 -30.50
CA MET A 1 76.77 -2.90 -30.66
C MET A 1 75.27 -2.73 -30.69
N ALA A 2 74.64 -3.36 -31.67
CA ALA A 2 73.34 -3.00 -32.24
C ALA A 2 72.15 -3.13 -31.28
N ASN A 3 71.29 -2.12 -31.29
CA ASN A 3 69.92 -2.19 -30.78
C ASN A 3 69.16 -3.11 -31.75
N LYS A 4 68.85 -4.34 -31.32
CA LYS A 4 68.11 -5.30 -32.14
C LYS A 4 66.64 -4.94 -32.04
N ASP A 5 66.15 -4.26 -33.07
CA ASP A 5 64.74 -4.00 -33.29
C ASP A 5 63.98 -5.33 -33.21
N MET A 6 63.24 -5.54 -32.12
CA MET A 6 62.35 -6.69 -31.95
C MET A 6 61.02 -6.33 -32.61
N SER A 7 60.97 -6.31 -33.93
CA SER A 7 59.70 -6.29 -34.66
C SER A 7 58.96 -7.58 -34.34
N SER A 8 57.86 -7.53 -33.57
CA SER A 8 57.01 -8.70 -33.37
C SER A 8 56.46 -9.16 -34.71
N GLU A 9 56.54 -10.47 -34.98
CA GLU A 9 55.94 -11.03 -36.20
C GLU A 9 54.41 -10.96 -36.07
N LEU A 10 53.77 -10.29 -37.03
CA LEU A 10 52.32 -10.16 -37.09
C LEU A 10 51.73 -11.42 -37.73
N ILE A 11 50.92 -12.16 -36.97
CA ILE A 11 50.23 -13.35 -37.44
C ILE A 11 48.76 -12.99 -37.66
N ARG A 12 48.23 -13.23 -38.86
CA ARG A 12 46.80 -13.08 -39.17
C ARG A 12 46.16 -14.45 -39.34
N LEU A 13 45.12 -14.73 -38.57
CA LEU A 13 44.42 -16.03 -38.59
C LEU A 13 42.91 -15.86 -38.52
N ASP A 14 42.22 -16.79 -39.18
CA ASP A 14 40.81 -17.09 -38.94
C ASP A 14 40.74 -18.18 -37.85
N TYR A 15 39.96 -17.92 -36.80
CA TYR A 15 39.75 -18.89 -35.73
C TYR A 15 38.32 -18.91 -35.23
N THR A 16 37.90 -20.11 -34.84
CA THR A 16 36.64 -20.39 -34.15
C THR A 16 36.93 -20.46 -32.66
N LEU A 17 36.15 -19.72 -31.89
CA LEU A 17 36.21 -19.71 -30.44
C LEU A 17 34.93 -20.33 -29.89
N SER A 18 35.08 -21.40 -29.12
CA SER A 18 33.99 -22.21 -28.61
C SER A 18 33.93 -22.11 -27.10
N TYR A 19 32.76 -21.79 -26.57
CA TYR A 19 32.52 -21.70 -25.13
C TYR A 19 31.61 -22.84 -24.66
N ASP A 20 32.12 -23.63 -23.71
CA ASP A 20 31.33 -24.55 -22.92
C ASP A 20 30.91 -23.88 -21.62
N PHE A 21 29.60 -23.91 -21.35
CA PHE A 21 29.01 -23.38 -20.13
C PHE A 21 28.67 -24.53 -19.18
N ASP A 22 28.74 -24.28 -17.88
CA ASP A 22 28.23 -25.20 -16.87
C ASP A 22 26.69 -25.16 -16.79
N GLU A 23 26.13 -25.97 -15.90
CA GLU A 23 24.67 -26.08 -15.69
C GLU A 23 24.03 -24.77 -15.21
N LEU A 24 24.83 -23.79 -14.78
CA LEU A 24 24.41 -22.48 -14.27
C LEU A 24 24.64 -21.35 -15.31
N GLY A 25 25.16 -21.67 -16.49
CA GLY A 25 25.43 -20.68 -17.54
C GLY A 25 26.74 -19.92 -17.38
N LEU A 26 27.67 -20.36 -16.53
CA LEU A 26 29.01 -19.79 -16.40
C LEU A 26 29.99 -20.49 -17.34
N VAL A 27 30.99 -19.77 -17.88
CA VAL A 27 32.00 -20.34 -18.78
C VAL A 27 32.86 -21.35 -18.02
N LYS A 28 32.67 -22.64 -18.33
CA LYS A 28 33.41 -23.77 -17.77
C LYS A 28 34.70 -24.03 -18.53
N LYS A 29 34.68 -23.88 -19.85
CA LYS A 29 35.83 -24.10 -20.73
C LYS A 29 35.72 -23.23 -21.97
N MET A 30 36.86 -22.69 -22.40
CA MET A 30 37.02 -22.03 -23.68
C MET A 30 37.98 -22.88 -24.52
N SER A 31 37.63 -23.13 -25.78
CA SER A 31 38.51 -23.79 -26.74
C SER A 31 38.62 -22.96 -28.02
N ILE A 32 39.77 -23.05 -28.67
CA ILE A 32 40.09 -22.30 -29.87
C ILE A 32 40.52 -23.28 -30.95
N GLN A 33 39.97 -23.12 -32.15
CA GLN A 33 40.35 -23.87 -33.34
C GLN A 33 40.65 -22.88 -34.45
N ALA A 34 41.88 -22.88 -34.96
CA ALA A 34 42.25 -22.07 -36.11
C ALA A 34 42.20 -22.92 -37.39
N GLU A 35 41.70 -22.34 -38.49
CA GLU A 35 41.68 -23.03 -39.79
C GLU A 35 43.10 -23.06 -40.38
N PRO A 36 43.56 -24.18 -40.99
CA PRO A 36 44.94 -24.31 -41.40
C PRO A 36 45.30 -23.37 -42.57
N HIS A 37 46.30 -22.53 -42.37
CA HIS A 37 47.06 -21.93 -43.48
C HIS A 37 48.50 -22.46 -43.35
N GLU A 38 48.68 -23.67 -43.88
CA GLU A 38 49.94 -24.34 -44.24
C GLU A 38 51.09 -24.44 -43.20
N ASN A 39 50.95 -24.04 -41.93
CA ASN A 39 52.06 -24.13 -40.97
C ASN A 39 51.62 -24.43 -39.52
N GLU A 40 51.84 -25.67 -39.05
CA GLU A 40 51.51 -26.15 -37.69
C GLU A 40 52.17 -25.31 -36.57
N ALA A 41 53.38 -24.78 -36.80
CA ALA A 41 54.11 -23.99 -35.81
C ALA A 41 53.44 -22.63 -35.55
N VAL A 42 52.81 -22.04 -36.57
CA VAL A 42 52.11 -20.75 -36.48
C VAL A 42 50.81 -20.91 -35.69
N ILE A 43 50.12 -22.04 -35.86
CA ILE A 43 48.90 -22.38 -35.13
C ILE A 43 49.19 -22.59 -33.65
N ALA A 44 50.23 -23.36 -33.31
CA ALA A 44 50.60 -23.59 -31.92
C ALA A 44 50.97 -22.28 -31.19
N ALA A 45 51.69 -21.39 -31.87
CA ALA A 45 52.05 -20.07 -31.33
C ALA A 45 50.82 -19.17 -31.15
N ALA A 46 49.89 -19.15 -32.11
CA ALA A 46 48.67 -18.35 -32.04
C ALA A 46 47.72 -18.82 -30.93
N THR A 47 47.49 -20.13 -30.80
CA THR A 47 46.67 -20.71 -29.73
C THR A 47 47.22 -20.37 -28.35
N ALA A 48 48.55 -20.50 -28.15
CA ALA A 48 49.19 -20.15 -26.87
C ALA A 48 49.04 -18.67 -26.50
N ILE A 49 49.04 -17.75 -27.48
CA ILE A 49 48.87 -16.30 -27.25
C ILE A 49 47.43 -15.96 -26.87
N ILE A 50 46.45 -16.60 -27.52
CA ILE A 50 45.03 -16.41 -27.24
C ILE A 50 44.69 -17.02 -25.87
N GLU A 51 45.31 -18.14 -25.49
CA GLU A 51 45.24 -18.74 -24.14
C GLU A 51 46.05 -17.98 -23.07
N ASN A 52 46.57 -16.79 -23.40
CA ASN A 52 47.23 -15.85 -22.49
C ASN A 52 48.62 -16.31 -21.97
N ASN A 53 49.43 -16.97 -22.81
CA ASN A 53 50.82 -17.31 -22.48
C ASN A 53 51.78 -16.12 -22.65
N ALA A 54 52.46 -15.73 -21.56
CA ALA A 54 53.30 -14.55 -21.50
C ALA A 54 54.56 -14.60 -22.39
N GLN A 55 55.19 -15.77 -22.57
CA GLN A 55 56.39 -15.91 -23.42
C GLN A 55 56.06 -15.75 -24.90
N ALA A 56 54.89 -16.23 -25.33
CA ALA A 56 54.48 -16.15 -26.74
C ALA A 56 54.13 -14.71 -27.16
N ARG A 57 53.55 -13.90 -26.26
CA ARG A 57 53.23 -12.48 -26.48
C ARG A 57 54.44 -11.56 -26.63
N GLN A 58 55.62 -11.98 -26.18
CA GLN A 58 56.87 -11.22 -26.38
C GLN A 58 57.41 -11.36 -27.81
N ARG A 59 56.99 -12.38 -28.55
CA ARG A 59 57.59 -12.75 -29.85
C ARG A 59 56.65 -12.54 -31.04
N TYR A 60 55.34 -12.65 -30.84
CA TYR A 60 54.35 -12.55 -31.92
C TYR A 60 53.14 -11.69 -31.51
N THR A 61 52.45 -11.14 -32.50
CA THR A 61 51.18 -10.43 -32.33
C THR A 61 50.12 -11.07 -33.23
N VAL A 62 49.05 -11.61 -32.64
CA VAL A 62 47.96 -12.23 -33.40
C VAL A 62 46.88 -11.18 -33.67
N VAL A 63 46.51 -11.01 -34.95
CA VAL A 63 45.40 -10.16 -35.39
C VAL A 63 44.35 -11.04 -36.05
N PRO A 64 43.09 -11.05 -35.58
CA PRO A 64 42.04 -11.85 -36.21
C PRO A 64 41.72 -11.32 -37.61
N ASN A 65 41.67 -12.21 -38.61
CA ASN A 65 41.03 -11.91 -39.89
C ASN A 65 39.50 -12.11 -39.78
N ARG A 66 39.07 -13.20 -39.14
CA ARG A 66 37.68 -13.49 -38.80
C ARG A 66 37.60 -14.31 -37.50
N VAL A 67 36.66 -13.93 -36.63
CA VAL A 67 36.33 -14.68 -35.40
C VAL A 67 34.92 -15.23 -35.53
N ILE A 68 34.79 -16.55 -35.39
CA ILE A 68 33.48 -17.22 -35.30
C ILE A 68 33.29 -17.67 -33.86
N VAL A 69 32.26 -17.15 -33.19
CA VAL A 69 31.94 -17.55 -31.81
C VAL A 69 30.83 -18.60 -31.83
N GLN A 70 31.12 -19.79 -31.30
CA GLN A 70 30.14 -20.87 -31.16
C GLN A 70 29.83 -21.11 -29.69
N THR A 71 28.56 -20.98 -29.31
CA THR A 71 28.04 -21.27 -27.98
C THR A 71 27.10 -22.47 -28.03
N ASN A 72 27.17 -23.35 -27.03
CA ASN A 72 26.34 -24.56 -26.98
C ASN A 72 24.85 -24.20 -26.85
N GLN A 73 24.07 -24.32 -27.93
CA GLN A 73 22.67 -23.85 -28.02
C GLN A 73 21.73 -24.47 -26.97
N ALA A 74 22.02 -25.68 -26.48
CA ALA A 74 21.20 -26.36 -25.49
C ALA A 74 21.24 -25.69 -24.09
N VAL A 75 22.35 -25.03 -23.73
CA VAL A 75 22.48 -24.29 -22.46
C VAL A 75 21.84 -22.90 -22.58
N VAL A 76 21.96 -22.26 -23.75
CA VAL A 76 21.28 -20.99 -24.07
C VAL A 76 19.76 -21.17 -24.01
N GLN A 77 19.22 -22.25 -24.59
CA GLN A 77 17.79 -22.58 -24.53
C GLN A 77 17.30 -22.90 -23.10
N ARG A 78 18.16 -23.45 -22.23
CA ARG A 78 17.83 -23.72 -20.82
C ARG A 78 17.86 -22.46 -19.95
N ALA A 79 18.81 -21.55 -20.22
CA ALA A 79 18.86 -20.24 -19.56
C ALA A 79 17.68 -19.35 -19.98
N GLU A 80 17.20 -19.46 -21.22
CA GLU A 80 15.95 -18.83 -21.69
C GLU A 80 14.68 -19.40 -21.03
N ALA A 81 14.75 -20.60 -20.44
CA ALA A 81 13.62 -21.24 -19.77
C ALA A 81 13.49 -20.91 -18.27
N ILE A 82 14.55 -20.40 -17.63
CA ILE A 82 14.50 -20.03 -16.20
C ILE A 82 13.88 -18.63 -16.08
N PRO A 83 12.75 -18.48 -15.38
CA PRO A 83 12.09 -17.19 -15.24
C PRO A 83 12.97 -16.23 -14.43
N THR A 84 12.89 -14.95 -14.78
CA THR A 84 13.54 -13.88 -14.01
C THR A 84 12.69 -13.47 -12.81
N LEU A 85 13.28 -12.76 -11.85
CA LEU A 85 12.55 -12.21 -10.71
C LEU A 85 11.37 -11.34 -11.16
N LYS A 86 11.56 -10.50 -12.19
CA LYS A 86 10.50 -9.68 -12.77
C LYS A 86 9.33 -10.52 -13.28
N ALA A 87 9.62 -11.61 -14.00
CA ALA A 87 8.57 -12.49 -14.53
C ALA A 87 7.71 -13.10 -13.41
N VAL A 88 8.34 -13.51 -12.30
CA VAL A 88 7.65 -14.07 -11.13
C VAL A 88 6.84 -13.01 -10.39
N VAL A 89 7.39 -11.80 -10.21
CA VAL A 89 6.66 -10.65 -9.61
C VAL A 89 5.45 -10.28 -10.45
N ASP A 90 5.61 -10.16 -11.77
CA ASP A 90 4.52 -9.83 -12.69
C ASP A 90 3.44 -10.91 -12.65
N ARG A 91 3.81 -12.20 -12.63
CA ARG A 91 2.86 -13.32 -12.48
C ARG A 91 2.07 -13.22 -11.17
N PHE A 92 2.75 -12.94 -10.06
CA PHE A 92 2.11 -12.79 -8.75
C PHE A 92 1.12 -11.61 -8.72
N LEU A 93 1.53 -10.44 -9.23
CA LEU A 93 0.68 -9.25 -9.29
C LEU A 93 -0.53 -9.44 -10.22
N ASN A 94 -0.33 -10.10 -11.38
CA ASN A 94 -1.40 -10.42 -12.33
C ASN A 94 -2.47 -11.33 -11.69
N GLY A 95 -2.08 -12.21 -10.77
CA GLY A 95 -3.01 -13.04 -10.01
C GLY A 95 -4.06 -12.21 -9.25
N TYR A 96 -3.70 -11.06 -8.68
CA TYR A 96 -4.68 -10.18 -8.01
C TYR A 96 -5.60 -9.45 -8.98
N GLN A 97 -5.11 -9.10 -10.16
CA GLN A 97 -5.94 -8.46 -11.19
C GLN A 97 -6.98 -9.44 -11.75
N GLN A 98 -6.56 -10.67 -12.07
CA GLN A 98 -7.44 -11.73 -12.56
C GLN A 98 -8.52 -12.09 -11.53
N ASN A 99 -8.14 -12.17 -10.25
CA ASN A 99 -9.06 -12.45 -9.15
C ASN A 99 -9.88 -11.23 -8.70
N LYS A 100 -9.85 -10.11 -9.44
CA LYS A 100 -10.59 -8.86 -9.14
C LYS A 100 -10.35 -8.33 -7.71
N LYS A 101 -9.10 -8.41 -7.22
CA LYS A 101 -8.64 -7.92 -5.92
C LYS A 101 -7.77 -6.64 -6.06
N PRO A 102 -8.34 -5.51 -6.54
CA PRO A 102 -7.57 -4.30 -6.84
C PRO A 102 -6.88 -3.70 -5.62
N ALA A 103 -7.45 -3.83 -4.41
CA ALA A 103 -6.82 -3.32 -3.19
C ALA A 103 -5.49 -4.03 -2.86
N MET A 104 -5.42 -5.35 -3.08
CA MET A 104 -4.18 -6.12 -2.86
C MET A 104 -3.14 -5.82 -3.94
N TYR A 105 -3.58 -5.67 -5.19
CA TYR A 105 -2.69 -5.23 -6.27
C TYR A 105 -2.05 -3.86 -5.95
N GLN A 106 -2.86 -2.88 -5.53
CA GLN A 106 -2.37 -1.55 -5.17
C GLN A 106 -1.48 -1.55 -3.92
N LYS A 107 -1.68 -2.52 -3.01
CA LYS A 107 -0.80 -2.72 -1.83
C LYS A 107 0.56 -3.26 -2.25
N HIS A 108 0.58 -4.35 -3.01
CA HIS A 108 1.81 -5.10 -3.28
C HIS A 108 2.64 -4.51 -4.42
N LYS A 109 2.01 -3.94 -5.45
CA LYS A 109 2.71 -3.45 -6.65
C LYS A 109 3.82 -2.46 -6.30
N PRO A 110 3.59 -1.36 -5.54
CA PRO A 110 4.65 -0.38 -5.29
C PRO A 110 5.84 -1.00 -4.55
N VAL A 111 5.58 -1.88 -3.57
CA VAL A 111 6.63 -2.56 -2.80
C VAL A 111 7.41 -3.53 -3.66
N LEU A 112 6.74 -4.36 -4.47
CA LEU A 112 7.42 -5.36 -5.29
C LEU A 112 8.16 -4.74 -6.48
N SER A 113 7.69 -3.59 -6.99
CA SER A 113 8.45 -2.79 -7.94
C SER A 113 9.74 -2.24 -7.33
N MET A 114 9.67 -1.73 -6.09
CA MET A 114 10.85 -1.29 -5.34
C MET A 114 11.81 -2.45 -5.05
N PHE A 115 11.28 -3.60 -4.63
CA PHE A 115 12.03 -4.82 -4.37
C PHE A 115 12.79 -5.26 -5.63
N LEU A 116 12.13 -5.26 -6.79
CA LEU A 116 12.76 -5.59 -8.06
C LEU A 116 13.88 -4.61 -8.44
N GLU A 117 13.68 -3.30 -8.20
CA GLU A 117 14.71 -2.28 -8.48
C GLU A 117 15.95 -2.45 -7.59
N VAL A 118 15.75 -2.77 -6.30
CA VAL A 118 16.85 -2.98 -5.36
C VAL A 118 17.57 -4.30 -5.65
N VAL A 119 16.84 -5.42 -5.73
CA VAL A 119 17.43 -6.76 -5.89
C VAL A 119 17.97 -7.01 -7.31
N GLY A 120 17.40 -6.34 -8.31
CA GLY A 120 17.73 -6.51 -9.72
C GLY A 120 16.99 -7.69 -10.38
N ASP A 121 16.81 -7.60 -11.70
CA ASP A 121 16.11 -8.63 -12.48
C ASP A 121 17.05 -9.79 -12.86
N LYS A 122 17.36 -10.64 -11.87
CA LYS A 122 18.19 -11.84 -12.05
C LYS A 122 17.33 -13.12 -12.16
N PRO A 123 17.88 -14.21 -12.72
CA PRO A 123 17.24 -15.52 -12.67
C PRO A 123 16.85 -15.91 -11.24
N ILE A 124 15.69 -16.54 -11.07
CA ILE A 124 15.18 -16.88 -9.72
C ILE A 124 16.11 -17.79 -8.93
N THR A 125 16.90 -18.62 -9.61
CA THR A 125 17.90 -19.52 -9.02
C THR A 125 19.07 -18.78 -8.37
N ALA A 126 19.30 -17.51 -8.75
CA ALA A 126 20.38 -16.69 -8.23
C ALA A 126 19.97 -15.82 -7.01
N LEU A 127 18.70 -15.91 -6.57
CA LEU A 127 18.22 -15.19 -5.40
C LEU A 127 18.81 -15.78 -4.11
N LYS A 128 19.20 -14.90 -3.18
CA LYS A 128 19.82 -15.25 -1.90
C LYS A 128 19.08 -14.57 -0.75
N GLN A 129 19.18 -15.14 0.45
CA GLN A 129 18.63 -14.49 1.65
C GLN A 129 19.25 -13.11 1.87
N ALA A 130 20.53 -12.93 1.49
CA ALA A 130 21.22 -11.65 1.54
C ALA A 130 20.49 -10.55 0.73
N ASP A 131 19.83 -10.89 -0.39
CA ASP A 131 19.06 -9.92 -1.18
C ASP A 131 17.81 -9.43 -0.43
N ILE A 132 17.17 -10.34 0.32
CA ILE A 132 15.99 -10.02 1.13
C ILE A 132 16.40 -9.11 2.29
N ASN A 133 17.50 -9.46 2.97
CA ASN A 133 18.04 -8.68 4.08
C ASN A 133 18.46 -7.28 3.61
N GLU A 134 19.21 -7.18 2.51
CA GLU A 134 19.63 -5.90 1.93
C GLU A 134 18.43 -5.00 1.63
N PHE A 135 17.35 -5.55 1.06
CA PHE A 135 16.13 -4.77 0.80
C PHE A 135 15.52 -4.20 2.08
N PHE A 136 15.45 -4.99 3.16
CA PHE A 136 14.86 -4.55 4.42
C PHE A 136 15.77 -3.60 5.21
N GLU A 137 17.09 -3.79 5.15
CA GLU A 137 18.06 -2.85 5.71
C GLU A 137 18.04 -1.51 4.97
N LEU A 138 17.86 -1.54 3.64
CA LEU A 138 17.74 -0.34 2.82
C LEU A 138 16.47 0.40 3.19
N ILE A 139 15.29 -0.25 3.14
CA ILE A 139 14.02 0.45 3.38
C ILE A 139 13.90 1.02 4.80
N GLY A 140 14.53 0.37 5.80
CA GLY A 140 14.58 0.88 7.17
C GLY A 140 15.26 2.24 7.29
N ARG A 141 16.21 2.55 6.39
CA ARG A 141 16.93 3.84 6.33
C ARG A 141 16.22 4.90 5.50
N MET A 142 15.19 4.52 4.74
CA MET A 142 14.52 5.45 3.83
C MET A 142 13.55 6.37 4.58
N PRO A 143 13.37 7.61 4.11
CA PRO A 143 12.38 8.51 4.69
C PRO A 143 10.96 8.07 4.31
N PRO A 144 9.94 8.48 5.08
CA PRO A 144 8.55 8.40 4.63
C PRO A 144 8.41 9.10 3.27
N ARG A 145 7.60 8.51 2.37
CA ARG A 145 7.40 9.02 1.00
C ARG A 145 8.66 9.07 0.14
N TRP A 146 9.63 8.19 0.36
CA TRP A 146 10.86 8.07 -0.43
C TRP A 146 10.65 8.19 -1.96
N SER A 147 9.56 7.65 -2.52
CA SER A 147 9.29 7.73 -3.96
C SER A 147 9.10 9.17 -4.47
N ASP A 148 8.49 10.04 -3.66
CA ASP A 148 8.38 11.46 -3.99
C ASP A 148 9.75 12.16 -3.87
N GLU A 149 10.58 11.77 -2.89
CA GLU A 149 11.93 12.32 -2.72
C GLU A 149 12.86 11.92 -3.86
N CYS A 150 12.85 10.65 -4.29
CA CYS A 150 13.54 10.21 -5.51
C CYS A 150 13.13 11.06 -6.72
N ARG A 151 11.83 11.29 -6.93
CA ARG A 151 11.33 12.07 -8.06
C ARG A 151 11.76 13.53 -8.00
N LYS A 152 11.64 14.18 -6.84
CA LYS A 152 11.98 15.60 -6.66
C LYS A 152 13.49 15.83 -6.84
N ARG A 153 14.30 14.95 -6.26
CA ARG A 153 15.77 15.07 -6.27
C ARG A 153 16.42 14.41 -7.48
N LYS A 154 15.64 13.69 -8.29
CA LYS A 154 16.10 12.88 -9.44
C LYS A 154 17.17 11.86 -9.06
N LEU A 155 16.99 11.23 -7.90
CA LEU A 155 17.88 10.19 -7.36
C LEU A 155 17.26 8.81 -7.55
N THR A 156 18.10 7.82 -7.77
CA THR A 156 17.74 6.40 -7.65
C THR A 156 17.43 6.03 -6.20
N ILE A 157 16.83 4.87 -5.97
CA ILE A 157 16.59 4.37 -4.61
C ILE A 157 17.89 4.21 -3.83
N ARG A 158 18.95 3.72 -4.49
CA ARG A 158 20.24 3.46 -3.84
C ARG A 158 20.95 4.77 -3.46
N GLU A 159 21.00 5.74 -4.38
CA GLU A 159 21.54 7.07 -4.07
C GLU A 159 20.74 7.77 -2.96
N LEU A 160 19.42 7.59 -2.92
CA LEU A 160 18.60 8.16 -1.85
C LEU A 160 18.90 7.49 -0.50
N ALA A 161 19.15 6.17 -0.48
CA ALA A 161 19.45 5.40 0.73
C ALA A 161 20.83 5.72 1.35
N GLU A 162 21.71 6.36 0.60
CA GLU A 162 23.02 6.84 1.07
C GLU A 162 22.93 8.18 1.81
N LEU A 163 21.79 8.84 1.77
CA LEU A 163 21.56 10.10 2.49
C LEU A 163 21.07 9.84 3.92
N ASP A 164 21.46 10.73 4.83
CA ASP A 164 20.93 10.75 6.19
C ASP A 164 19.58 11.49 6.23
N PHE A 165 18.63 10.93 6.99
CA PHE A 165 17.32 11.52 7.21
C PHE A 165 16.99 11.56 8.69
N ASP A 166 16.50 12.71 9.15
CA ASP A 166 16.04 12.89 10.54
C ASP A 166 14.82 12.01 10.87
N ILE A 167 14.03 11.65 9.85
CA ILE A 167 12.83 10.82 10.01
C ILE A 167 12.87 9.71 8.96
N THR A 168 12.99 8.48 9.43
CA THR A 168 12.95 7.25 8.63
C THR A 168 11.58 6.59 8.69
N LEU A 169 11.43 5.45 8.00
CA LEU A 169 10.19 4.68 8.00
C LEU A 169 9.83 4.22 9.42
N GLY A 170 8.56 4.39 9.81
CA GLY A 170 8.07 3.88 11.10
C GLY A 170 7.79 2.37 11.10
N PRO A 171 7.79 1.71 12.27
CA PRO A 171 7.69 0.25 12.42
C PRO A 171 6.43 -0.33 11.77
N LYS A 172 5.28 0.34 11.93
CA LYS A 172 4.03 -0.13 11.33
C LYS A 172 4.05 -0.11 9.81
N SER A 173 4.71 0.88 9.20
CA SER A 173 4.85 0.92 7.75
C SER A 173 5.78 -0.19 7.27
N PHE A 174 6.87 -0.44 8.01
CA PHE A 174 7.79 -1.54 7.75
C PHE A 174 7.07 -2.90 7.75
N GLU A 175 6.31 -3.20 8.80
CA GLU A 175 5.59 -4.48 8.93
C GLU A 175 4.37 -4.57 7.99
N ASP A 176 3.41 -3.63 8.09
CA ASP A 176 2.10 -3.74 7.41
C ASP A 176 2.17 -3.50 5.91
N THR A 177 3.26 -2.87 5.43
CA THR A 177 3.44 -2.55 4.00
C THR A 177 4.51 -3.41 3.36
N TYR A 178 5.74 -3.39 3.88
CA TYR A 178 6.87 -4.04 3.20
C TYR A 178 6.93 -5.53 3.48
N ILE A 179 7.02 -5.91 4.76
CA ILE A 179 7.00 -7.31 5.17
C ILE A 179 5.71 -7.99 4.68
N ALA A 180 4.55 -7.37 4.92
CA ALA A 180 3.26 -7.88 4.48
C ALA A 180 3.05 -7.91 2.95
N SER A 181 4.00 -7.41 2.15
CA SER A 181 3.99 -7.56 0.69
C SER A 181 5.02 -8.56 0.18
N VAL A 182 6.22 -8.56 0.75
CA VAL A 182 7.28 -9.51 0.36
C VAL A 182 6.97 -10.91 0.87
N ARG A 183 6.46 -11.07 2.10
CA ARG A 183 6.11 -12.37 2.70
C ARG A 183 5.13 -13.20 1.85
N PRO A 184 3.95 -12.69 1.43
CA PRO A 184 3.04 -13.46 0.59
C PRO A 184 3.60 -13.73 -0.81
N PHE A 185 4.43 -12.81 -1.35
CA PHE A 185 5.15 -13.03 -2.59
C PHE A 185 6.11 -14.22 -2.49
N LEU A 186 6.99 -14.24 -1.49
CA LEU A 186 7.94 -15.35 -1.29
C LEU A 186 7.21 -16.68 -1.08
N ARG A 187 6.11 -16.69 -0.32
CA ARG A 187 5.30 -17.90 -0.12
C ARG A 187 4.71 -18.42 -1.45
N ALA A 188 4.14 -17.54 -2.26
CA ALA A 188 3.60 -17.91 -3.57
C ALA A 188 4.72 -18.34 -4.53
N ALA A 189 5.84 -17.63 -4.53
CA ALA A 189 6.98 -17.93 -5.40
C ALA A 189 7.57 -19.31 -5.11
N LYS A 190 7.78 -19.66 -3.83
CA LYS A 190 8.18 -21.01 -3.42
C LYS A 190 7.20 -22.07 -3.91
N LYS A 191 5.90 -21.85 -3.68
CA LYS A 191 4.87 -22.82 -4.08
C LYS A 191 4.85 -23.04 -5.59
N ASP A 192 4.89 -21.96 -6.36
CA ASP A 192 4.59 -22.00 -7.80
C ASP A 192 5.85 -22.23 -8.66
N TRP A 193 7.05 -21.98 -8.13
CA TRP A 193 8.31 -21.97 -8.91
C TRP A 193 9.44 -22.80 -8.28
N GLN A 194 9.19 -23.56 -7.21
CA GLN A 194 10.19 -24.49 -6.64
C GLN A 194 10.73 -25.48 -7.66
N ASP A 195 9.89 -26.00 -8.57
CA ASP A 195 10.29 -26.97 -9.59
C ASP A 195 11.19 -26.36 -10.67
N GLN A 196 11.26 -25.02 -10.72
CA GLN A 196 12.14 -24.24 -11.60
C GLN A 196 13.32 -23.62 -10.83
N GLY A 197 13.55 -24.07 -9.60
CA GLY A 197 14.70 -23.69 -8.79
C GLY A 197 14.53 -22.41 -7.95
N PHE A 198 13.30 -21.99 -7.65
CA PHE A 198 13.10 -20.90 -6.67
C PHE A 198 13.59 -21.35 -5.28
N PRO A 199 14.50 -20.60 -4.61
CA PRO A 199 15.12 -21.08 -3.38
C PRO A 199 14.14 -21.14 -2.20
N LEU A 200 13.96 -22.34 -1.64
CA LEU A 200 12.99 -22.60 -0.56
C LEU A 200 13.38 -21.95 0.78
N GLY A 201 14.66 -21.60 0.97
CA GLY A 201 15.17 -20.97 2.18
C GLY A 201 14.82 -19.48 2.33
N LEU A 202 14.40 -18.78 1.26
CA LEU A 202 14.18 -17.32 1.30
C LEU A 202 13.01 -16.95 2.22
N THR A 203 13.23 -16.13 3.24
CA THR A 203 12.21 -15.81 4.23
C THR A 203 12.28 -14.38 4.70
N THR A 204 11.17 -13.90 5.27
CA THR A 204 11.13 -12.66 6.06
C THR A 204 11.15 -12.94 7.57
N GLU A 205 11.23 -14.21 7.98
CA GLU A 205 11.30 -14.60 9.39
C GLU A 205 12.62 -14.12 10.00
N GLY A 206 12.56 -13.52 11.20
CA GLY A 206 13.72 -12.93 11.88
C GLY A 206 14.17 -11.58 11.32
N ILE A 207 13.49 -11.02 10.32
CA ILE A 207 13.74 -9.65 9.88
C ILE A 207 13.01 -8.70 10.83
N GLU A 208 13.80 -7.96 11.61
CA GLU A 208 13.30 -7.03 12.62
C GLU A 208 13.41 -5.58 12.13
N TYR A 209 12.54 -4.74 12.66
CA TYR A 209 12.66 -3.30 12.51
C TYR A 209 13.80 -2.79 13.40
N LEU A 210 14.84 -2.24 12.80
CA LEU A 210 16.03 -1.72 13.50
C LEU A 210 16.04 -0.19 13.62
N GLY A 211 14.95 0.47 13.28
CA GLY A 211 14.82 1.92 13.44
C GLY A 211 14.51 2.32 14.89
N ASP A 212 14.54 3.62 15.14
CA ASP A 212 14.38 4.24 16.46
C ASP A 212 12.94 4.71 16.75
N ARG A 213 12.02 4.57 15.78
CA ARG A 213 10.64 5.02 15.92
C ARG A 213 9.77 4.01 16.66
N GLU A 214 8.92 4.52 17.54
CA GLU A 214 8.00 3.69 18.33
C GLU A 214 6.73 3.33 17.56
N GLU A 215 6.12 2.19 17.89
CA GLU A 215 4.93 1.67 17.20
C GLU A 215 3.69 2.57 17.35
N ASP A 216 3.53 3.20 18.51
CA ASP A 216 2.37 3.99 18.87
C ASP A 216 2.53 5.49 18.61
N GLU A 217 3.65 5.92 18.03
CA GLU A 217 3.91 7.34 17.71
C GLU A 217 2.81 7.99 16.85
N SER A 218 2.13 7.18 16.02
CA SER A 218 1.10 7.61 15.07
C SER A 218 -0.33 7.51 15.63
N LYS A 219 -0.46 7.05 16.88
CA LYS A 219 -1.73 6.88 17.57
C LYS A 219 -2.51 8.19 17.59
N GLN A 220 -3.78 8.09 17.26
CA GLN A 220 -4.72 9.20 17.34
C GLN A 220 -5.50 9.14 18.65
N ARG A 221 -5.79 10.31 19.22
CA ARG A 221 -6.61 10.46 20.42
C ARG A 221 -8.01 10.97 20.07
N ALA A 222 -8.89 10.99 21.08
CA ALA A 222 -10.15 11.72 21.02
C ALA A 222 -9.90 13.24 21.11
N PHE A 223 -10.83 14.03 20.58
CA PHE A 223 -10.90 15.47 20.87
C PHE A 223 -11.15 15.68 22.36
N LYS A 224 -10.51 16.71 22.91
CA LYS A 224 -10.80 17.19 24.26
C LYS A 224 -12.10 18.01 24.25
N PRO A 225 -12.79 18.16 25.40
CA PRO A 225 -14.01 18.96 25.47
C PRO A 225 -13.85 20.38 24.92
N GLU A 226 -12.78 21.07 25.26
CA GLU A 226 -12.48 22.43 24.78
C GLU A 226 -12.20 22.49 23.27
N GLU A 227 -11.64 21.43 22.70
CA GLU A 227 -11.42 21.32 21.25
C GLU A 227 -12.74 21.07 20.50
N LEU A 228 -13.66 20.32 21.09
CA LEU A 228 -15.00 20.14 20.55
C LEU A 228 -15.78 21.45 20.57
N VAL A 229 -15.73 22.21 21.66
CA VAL A 229 -16.34 23.54 21.75
C VAL A 229 -15.76 24.44 20.67
N ARG A 230 -14.43 24.52 20.55
CA ARG A 230 -13.77 25.32 19.49
C ARG A 230 -14.18 24.88 18.08
N LEU A 231 -14.35 23.57 17.86
CA LEU A 231 -14.73 23.01 16.57
C LEU A 231 -16.17 23.36 16.20
N PHE A 232 -17.12 23.11 17.09
CA PHE A 232 -18.55 23.15 16.79
C PHE A 232 -19.22 24.51 17.09
N GLU A 233 -18.68 25.28 18.03
CA GLU A 233 -19.13 26.65 18.36
C GLU A 233 -18.26 27.72 17.67
N GLY A 234 -17.25 27.30 16.90
CA GLY A 234 -16.39 28.20 16.14
C GLY A 234 -17.12 28.89 14.98
N ASN A 235 -16.71 30.13 14.69
CA ASN A 235 -17.27 30.97 13.62
C ASN A 235 -17.31 30.27 12.25
N GLU A 236 -16.38 29.36 11.99
CA GLU A 236 -16.32 28.62 10.72
C GLU A 236 -17.52 27.69 10.55
N VAL A 237 -17.88 26.91 11.59
CA VAL A 237 -19.05 26.02 11.55
C VAL A 237 -20.34 26.82 11.57
N THR A 238 -20.40 27.92 12.32
CA THR A 238 -21.50 28.88 12.25
C THR A 238 -21.67 29.44 10.84
N GLY A 239 -20.56 29.75 10.16
CA GLY A 239 -20.55 30.19 8.76
C GLY A 239 -21.12 29.13 7.82
N PHE A 240 -20.73 27.85 8.01
CA PHE A 240 -21.28 26.75 7.22
C PHE A 240 -22.77 26.55 7.45
N ALA A 241 -23.27 26.80 8.66
CA ALA A 241 -24.69 26.73 8.97
C ALA A 241 -25.51 27.85 8.32
N LYS A 242 -24.90 29.01 8.04
CA LYS A 242 -25.57 30.18 7.44
C LYS A 242 -25.55 30.20 5.91
N ASP A 243 -24.73 29.37 5.28
CA ASP A 243 -24.57 29.30 3.84
C ASP A 243 -24.98 27.92 3.32
N ILE A 244 -26.08 27.88 2.56
CA ILE A 244 -26.63 26.65 1.99
C ILE A 244 -25.58 25.90 1.14
N GLY A 245 -24.73 26.63 0.43
CA GLY A 245 -23.67 26.06 -0.40
C GLY A 245 -22.55 25.38 0.40
N GLN A 246 -22.50 25.59 1.72
CA GLN A 246 -21.50 25.02 2.63
C GLN A 246 -22.07 23.96 3.57
N HIS A 247 -23.36 23.62 3.46
CA HIS A 247 -23.99 22.62 4.33
C HIS A 247 -23.29 21.25 4.30
N HIS A 248 -22.67 20.86 3.19
CA HIS A 248 -21.87 19.63 3.12
C HIS A 248 -20.70 19.61 4.13
N ARG A 249 -20.09 20.77 4.39
CA ARG A 249 -19.03 20.95 5.41
C ARG A 249 -19.57 20.89 6.83
N TYR A 250 -20.76 21.47 7.05
CA TYR A 250 -21.45 21.39 8.33
C TYR A 250 -21.78 19.92 8.65
N TRP A 251 -22.49 19.23 7.76
CA TRP A 251 -23.02 17.89 8.04
C TRP A 251 -21.94 16.80 8.12
N ILE A 252 -20.83 16.89 7.38
CA ILE A 252 -19.77 15.88 7.51
C ILE A 252 -19.18 15.85 8.93
N LEU A 253 -19.04 17.01 9.59
CA LEU A 253 -18.49 17.10 10.95
C LEU A 253 -19.48 16.54 11.97
N HIS A 254 -20.76 16.93 11.85
CA HIS A 254 -21.82 16.49 12.76
C HIS A 254 -22.10 14.99 12.63
N LEU A 255 -22.19 14.47 11.41
CA LEU A 255 -22.29 13.02 11.18
C LEU A 255 -21.05 12.30 11.69
N GLY A 256 -19.86 12.87 11.53
CA GLY A 256 -18.64 12.34 12.12
C GLY A 256 -18.76 12.16 13.64
N LEU A 257 -19.18 13.19 14.36
CA LEU A 257 -19.32 13.21 15.82
C LEU A 257 -20.38 12.22 16.32
N PHE A 258 -21.56 12.24 15.72
CA PHE A 258 -22.72 11.48 16.23
C PHE A 258 -22.80 10.04 15.71
N THR A 259 -22.01 9.64 14.70
CA THR A 259 -22.06 8.26 14.18
C THR A 259 -20.74 7.51 14.33
N GLY A 260 -19.61 8.23 14.39
CA GLY A 260 -18.28 7.63 14.37
C GLY A 260 -18.02 6.76 13.13
N ALA A 261 -18.85 6.88 12.10
CA ALA A 261 -18.71 6.13 10.86
C ALA A 261 -17.47 6.61 10.09
N ARG A 262 -16.87 5.72 9.30
CA ARG A 262 -15.73 6.10 8.48
C ARG A 262 -16.20 7.13 7.45
N VAL A 263 -15.38 8.13 7.19
CA VAL A 263 -15.70 9.20 6.21
C VAL A 263 -16.18 8.67 4.85
N ASN A 264 -15.59 7.59 4.31
CA ASN A 264 -16.09 6.99 3.07
C ASN A 264 -17.45 6.31 3.23
N GLU A 265 -17.75 5.73 4.40
CA GLU A 265 -19.07 5.18 4.68
C GLU A 265 -20.12 6.29 4.71
N ILE A 266 -19.79 7.45 5.27
CA ILE A 266 -20.67 8.63 5.31
C ILE A 266 -20.84 9.25 3.90
N CYS A 267 -19.74 9.52 3.18
CA CYS A 267 -19.78 10.18 1.88
C CYS A 267 -20.39 9.32 0.76
N GLN A 268 -20.40 7.99 0.88
CA GLN A 268 -21.00 7.09 -0.12
C GLN A 268 -22.49 6.81 0.11
N ILE A 269 -23.09 7.41 1.14
CA ILE A 269 -24.54 7.28 1.42
C ILE A 269 -25.30 7.85 0.22
N ASN A 270 -26.17 7.03 -0.33
CA ASN A 270 -27.17 7.45 -1.29
C ASN A 270 -28.43 7.88 -0.50
N PRO A 271 -28.81 9.17 -0.52
CA PRO A 271 -29.92 9.65 0.29
C PRO A 271 -31.25 8.99 -0.07
N HIS A 272 -31.40 8.46 -1.29
CA HIS A 272 -32.62 7.80 -1.75
C HIS A 272 -32.80 6.38 -1.21
N THR A 273 -31.71 5.67 -0.88
CA THR A 273 -31.76 4.23 -0.56
C THR A 273 -31.14 3.86 0.79
N ASP A 274 -30.35 4.75 1.37
CA ASP A 274 -29.52 4.44 2.55
C ASP A 274 -29.89 5.25 3.78
N ILE A 275 -30.91 6.11 3.72
CA ILE A 275 -31.45 6.84 4.86
C ILE A 275 -32.91 6.43 4.99
N LEU A 276 -33.17 5.57 5.96
CA LEU A 276 -34.41 4.82 6.07
C LEU A 276 -34.99 4.98 7.47
N GLN A 277 -36.30 4.79 7.59
CA GLN A 277 -37.00 4.69 8.86
C GLN A 277 -37.28 3.22 9.14
N ASP A 278 -37.05 2.79 10.38
CA ASP A 278 -37.37 1.43 10.79
C ASP A 278 -38.87 1.31 11.07
N GLU A 279 -39.53 0.30 10.49
CA GLU A 279 -40.99 0.17 10.56
C GLU A 279 -41.48 -0.17 11.97
N GLU A 280 -40.66 -0.86 12.76
CA GLU A 280 -41.03 -1.30 14.10
C GLU A 280 -40.87 -0.18 15.13
N SER A 281 -39.70 0.48 15.16
CA SER A 281 -39.43 1.52 16.15
C SER A 281 -39.78 2.93 15.69
N GLY A 282 -39.93 3.16 14.38
CA GLY A 282 -40.07 4.50 13.81
C GLY A 282 -38.76 5.30 13.78
N ASP A 283 -37.62 4.69 14.15
CA ASP A 283 -36.34 5.40 14.20
C ASP A 283 -35.69 5.53 12.84
N TRP A 284 -35.13 6.71 12.58
CA TRP A 284 -34.30 6.96 11.42
C TRP A 284 -32.90 6.37 11.57
N TYR A 285 -32.36 5.79 10.51
CA TYR A 285 -31.01 5.23 10.48
C TYR A 285 -30.30 5.43 9.15
N LEU A 286 -28.97 5.43 9.21
CA LEU A 286 -28.08 5.30 8.06
C LEU A 286 -27.80 3.83 7.81
N TRP A 287 -28.10 3.34 6.61
CA TRP A 287 -27.76 1.99 6.19
C TRP A 287 -26.37 1.98 5.55
N ILE A 288 -25.36 1.61 6.35
CA ILE A 288 -23.99 1.44 5.85
C ILE A 288 -23.90 0.06 5.22
N THR A 289 -23.95 0.03 3.89
CA THR A 289 -23.94 -1.19 3.08
C THR A 289 -23.15 -0.98 1.78
N LYS A 290 -22.76 -2.07 1.13
CA LYS A 290 -22.19 -2.07 -0.23
C LYS A 290 -23.19 -2.50 -1.32
N GLU A 291 -24.40 -2.91 -0.92
CA GLU A 291 -25.35 -3.62 -1.79
C GLU A 291 -26.39 -2.71 -2.47
N THR A 292 -26.59 -1.49 -1.97
CA THR A 292 -27.53 -0.53 -2.56
C THR A 292 -26.90 0.22 -3.74
N GLU A 293 -27.78 0.84 -4.53
CA GLU A 293 -27.39 1.68 -5.66
C GLU A 293 -26.44 2.81 -5.22
N SER A 294 -25.42 3.07 -6.04
CA SER A 294 -24.50 4.18 -5.85
C SER A 294 -24.48 5.12 -7.05
N ASP A 295 -23.94 6.32 -6.86
CA ASP A 295 -23.48 7.14 -7.99
C ASP A 295 -22.53 6.32 -8.88
N SER A 296 -22.70 6.45 -10.20
CA SER A 296 -21.94 5.71 -11.22
C SER A 296 -20.41 5.86 -11.10
N ARG A 297 -19.95 6.97 -10.50
CA ARG A 297 -18.54 7.29 -10.29
C ARG A 297 -17.96 6.61 -9.05
N VAL A 298 -18.79 6.04 -8.18
CA VAL A 298 -18.41 5.48 -6.88
C VAL A 298 -18.61 3.97 -6.88
N ARG A 299 -17.67 3.24 -6.25
CA ARG A 299 -17.87 1.83 -5.87
C ARG A 299 -18.03 1.75 -4.36
N LYS A 300 -19.24 1.47 -3.88
CA LYS A 300 -19.48 1.36 -2.44
C LYS A 300 -18.63 0.25 -1.82
N SER A 301 -18.13 0.51 -0.62
CA SER A 301 -17.35 -0.46 0.14
C SER A 301 -17.53 -0.25 1.64
N VAL A 302 -17.56 -1.36 2.37
CA VAL A 302 -17.54 -1.37 3.84
C VAL A 302 -16.29 -2.12 4.25
N LYS A 303 -15.44 -1.51 5.09
CA LYS A 303 -14.08 -2.00 5.36
C LYS A 303 -14.06 -3.40 5.99
N THR A 304 -15.00 -3.66 6.89
CA THR A 304 -15.18 -4.96 7.55
C THR A 304 -15.94 -5.96 6.69
N GLY A 305 -16.67 -5.47 5.68
CA GLY A 305 -17.51 -6.29 4.80
C GLY A 305 -18.98 -6.37 5.23
N ASP A 306 -19.25 -6.14 6.51
CA ASP A 306 -20.59 -6.29 7.11
C ASP A 306 -21.42 -5.01 7.01
N SER A 307 -22.64 -5.16 6.50
CA SER A 307 -23.63 -4.08 6.49
C SER A 307 -24.15 -3.82 7.90
N ARG A 308 -24.43 -2.55 8.21
CA ARG A 308 -24.98 -2.17 9.52
C ARG A 308 -25.96 -1.00 9.42
N LYS A 309 -27.00 -1.04 10.26
CA LYS A 309 -27.89 0.10 10.50
C LYS A 309 -27.28 0.97 11.60
N VAL A 310 -27.09 2.26 11.37
CA VAL A 310 -26.59 3.21 12.36
C VAL A 310 -27.72 4.20 12.68
N PRO A 311 -28.31 4.17 13.89
CA PRO A 311 -29.38 5.12 14.25
C PRO A 311 -28.93 6.58 14.07
N ILE A 312 -29.86 7.44 13.67
CA ILE A 312 -29.62 8.90 13.59
C ILE A 312 -29.96 9.49 14.95
N HIS A 313 -28.97 10.07 15.61
CA HIS A 313 -29.10 10.74 16.91
C HIS A 313 -30.17 11.85 16.88
N HIS A 314 -30.97 12.01 17.94
CA HIS A 314 -32.05 13.02 17.97
C HIS A 314 -31.55 14.44 17.68
N LYS A 315 -30.33 14.79 18.14
CA LYS A 315 -29.76 16.13 17.92
C LYS A 315 -29.56 16.42 16.43
N LEU A 316 -29.23 15.42 15.61
CA LEU A 316 -29.13 15.61 14.17
C LEU A 316 -30.50 15.88 13.54
N ILE A 317 -31.55 15.22 14.04
CA ILE A 317 -32.93 15.43 13.59
C ILE A 317 -33.39 16.84 13.95
N GLU A 318 -33.16 17.28 15.20
CA GLU A 318 -33.45 18.63 15.69
C GLU A 318 -32.75 19.71 14.87
N LEU A 319 -31.48 19.47 14.50
CA LEU A 319 -30.71 20.39 13.64
C LEU A 319 -31.16 20.37 12.17
N GLY A 320 -32.15 19.57 11.79
CA GLY A 320 -32.70 19.56 10.43
C GLY A 320 -31.93 18.69 9.44
N PHE A 321 -31.24 17.63 9.89
CA PHE A 321 -30.53 16.71 8.98
C PHE A 321 -31.46 16.08 7.94
N LEU A 322 -32.69 15.71 8.33
CA LEU A 322 -33.66 15.15 7.40
C LEU A 322 -34.09 16.17 6.33
N ALA A 323 -34.22 17.45 6.68
CA ALA A 323 -34.50 18.51 5.71
C ALA A 323 -33.33 18.73 4.72
N TYR A 324 -32.09 18.60 5.19
CA TYR A 324 -30.92 18.56 4.32
C TYR A 324 -31.00 17.38 3.32
N VAL A 325 -31.33 16.19 3.81
CA VAL A 325 -31.47 14.97 2.98
C VAL A 325 -32.54 15.17 1.90
N GLU A 326 -33.71 15.70 2.25
CA GLU A 326 -34.77 15.95 1.28
C GLU A 326 -34.35 16.96 0.20
N ARG A 327 -33.57 17.99 0.54
CA ARG A 327 -33.02 18.92 -0.47
C ARG A 327 -32.05 18.23 -1.42
N VAL A 328 -31.17 17.37 -0.90
CA VAL A 328 -30.24 16.60 -1.73
C VAL A 328 -31.01 15.65 -2.67
N LYS A 329 -32.08 15.00 -2.18
CA LYS A 329 -32.98 14.18 -2.99
C LYS A 329 -33.70 14.99 -4.07
N ALA A 330 -34.21 16.17 -3.74
CA ALA A 330 -34.87 17.07 -4.69
C ALA A 330 -33.93 17.52 -5.82
N GLY A 331 -32.62 17.63 -5.56
CA GLY A 331 -31.58 17.84 -6.57
C GLY A 331 -31.23 16.61 -7.42
N GLY A 332 -31.82 15.44 -7.14
CA GLY A 332 -31.57 14.18 -7.85
C GLY A 332 -30.19 13.56 -7.58
N HIS A 333 -29.54 13.94 -6.48
CA HIS A 333 -28.18 13.52 -6.18
C HIS A 333 -28.13 12.14 -5.52
N LYS A 334 -27.26 11.27 -6.02
CA LYS A 334 -27.02 9.91 -5.49
C LYS A 334 -25.88 9.84 -4.46
N LEU A 335 -25.34 10.99 -4.05
CA LEU A 335 -24.36 11.13 -2.98
C LEU A 335 -24.87 12.14 -1.96
N LEU A 336 -24.67 11.84 -0.67
CA LEU A 336 -25.08 12.73 0.42
C LEU A 336 -24.38 14.11 0.37
N PHE A 337 -23.18 14.18 -0.21
CA PHE A 337 -22.40 15.41 -0.41
C PHE A 337 -22.04 15.58 -1.89
N PRO A 338 -22.98 16.05 -2.73
CA PRO A 338 -22.75 16.21 -4.17
C PRO A 338 -21.66 17.23 -4.52
N GLU A 339 -21.34 18.15 -3.61
CA GLU A 339 -20.32 19.19 -3.78
C GLU A 339 -18.89 18.64 -3.81
N TRP A 340 -18.65 17.45 -3.25
CA TRP A 340 -17.36 16.78 -3.31
C TRP A 340 -17.32 15.72 -4.39
N LEU A 341 -16.34 15.83 -5.28
CA LEU A 341 -16.16 14.89 -6.38
C LEU A 341 -15.49 13.59 -5.91
N PRO A 342 -15.99 12.43 -6.36
CA PRO A 342 -15.31 11.16 -6.11
C PRO A 342 -13.89 11.12 -6.70
N ILE A 343 -12.94 10.55 -5.96
CA ILE A 343 -11.56 10.32 -6.40
C ILE A 343 -11.28 8.81 -6.39
N ASN A 344 -10.76 8.26 -7.49
CA ASN A 344 -10.42 6.84 -7.60
C ASN A 344 -11.57 5.89 -7.21
N ARG A 345 -12.80 6.21 -7.66
CA ARG A 345 -14.05 5.52 -7.32
C ARG A 345 -14.42 5.52 -5.82
N ARG A 346 -13.81 6.40 -5.02
CA ARG A 346 -14.15 6.62 -3.61
C ARG A 346 -14.83 7.97 -3.44
N ALA A 347 -15.95 7.98 -2.70
CA ALA A 347 -16.72 9.20 -2.46
C ALA A 347 -16.02 10.18 -1.51
N SER A 348 -15.16 9.71 -0.59
CA SER A 348 -14.57 10.56 0.46
C SER A 348 -13.31 11.35 0.07
N GLY A 349 -12.82 11.25 -1.18
CA GLY A 349 -11.51 11.75 -1.55
C GLY A 349 -11.28 13.24 -1.24
N GLU A 350 -12.23 14.09 -1.62
CA GLU A 350 -12.17 15.53 -1.35
C GLU A 350 -12.57 15.87 0.08
N ALA A 351 -13.61 15.22 0.63
CA ALA A 351 -14.04 15.39 2.01
C ALA A 351 -12.90 15.13 3.01
N GLU A 352 -12.14 14.04 2.82
CA GLU A 352 -10.99 13.70 3.66
C GLU A 352 -9.90 14.78 3.60
N LYS A 353 -9.62 15.32 2.41
CA LYS A 353 -8.64 16.39 2.24
C LYS A 353 -9.13 17.68 2.91
N TRP A 354 -10.40 18.01 2.72
CA TRP A 354 -11.02 19.20 3.30
C TRP A 354 -10.98 19.15 4.83
N VAL A 355 -11.42 18.06 5.47
CA VAL A 355 -11.40 17.95 6.96
C VAL A 355 -9.97 18.08 7.50
N ARG A 356 -8.98 17.45 6.85
CA ARG A 356 -7.57 17.56 7.25
C ARG A 356 -7.07 19.00 7.18
N GLN A 357 -7.49 19.75 6.17
CA GLN A 357 -7.13 21.16 6.00
C GLN A 357 -7.88 22.03 7.01
N PHE A 358 -9.17 21.80 7.18
CA PHE A 358 -10.00 22.52 8.14
C PHE A 358 -9.46 22.42 9.57
N LEU A 359 -9.05 21.24 10.03
CA LEU A 359 -8.41 21.08 11.34
C LEU A 359 -7.07 21.82 11.45
N ARG A 360 -6.30 21.98 10.35
CA ARG A 360 -5.10 22.84 10.34
C ARG A 360 -5.47 24.30 10.51
N ASP A 361 -6.39 24.78 9.68
CA ASP A 361 -6.75 26.20 9.59
C ASP A 361 -7.42 26.70 10.88
N THR A 362 -8.06 25.79 11.62
CA THR A 362 -8.70 26.08 12.92
C THR A 362 -7.79 25.81 14.13
N ASN A 363 -6.53 25.42 13.91
CA ASN A 363 -5.57 25.05 14.96
C ASN A 363 -6.05 23.89 15.87
N LEU A 364 -6.83 22.97 15.31
CA LEU A 364 -7.33 21.75 15.98
C LEU A 364 -6.55 20.50 15.58
N ARG A 365 -5.68 20.60 14.58
CA ARG A 365 -4.75 19.53 14.22
C ARG A 365 -3.65 19.44 15.27
N ASP A 366 -3.44 18.23 15.77
CA ASP A 366 -2.39 17.91 16.73
C ASP A 366 -1.46 16.86 16.10
N GLU A 367 -0.18 17.16 16.02
CA GLU A 367 0.83 16.22 15.51
C GLU A 367 1.73 15.65 16.62
N THR A 368 1.41 15.92 17.89
CA THR A 368 2.13 15.40 19.05
C THR A 368 2.17 13.87 18.99
N PRO A 369 3.37 13.24 19.05
CA PRO A 369 3.50 11.79 19.04
C PRO A 369 2.58 11.12 20.07
N LYS A 370 1.99 9.99 19.70
CA LYS A 370 1.05 9.19 20.51
C LYS A 370 -0.32 9.85 20.82
N ALA A 371 -0.49 11.13 20.48
CA ALA A 371 -1.65 11.93 20.83
C ALA A 371 -2.18 12.75 19.64
N LYS A 372 -2.11 12.20 18.42
CA LYS A 372 -2.39 12.95 17.19
C LYS A 372 -3.89 13.19 16.96
N ILE A 373 -4.21 14.29 16.30
CA ILE A 373 -5.51 14.60 15.70
C ILE A 373 -5.26 14.95 14.23
N LEU A 374 -5.53 14.01 13.33
CA LEU A 374 -5.12 14.15 11.92
C LEU A 374 -6.28 14.35 10.95
N GLY A 375 -7.51 13.99 11.30
CA GLY A 375 -8.66 14.03 10.40
C GLY A 375 -9.86 13.27 10.95
N MET A 376 -10.72 12.77 10.06
CA MET A 376 -12.02 12.16 10.41
C MET A 376 -11.98 11.00 11.40
N HIS A 377 -10.84 10.31 11.57
CA HIS A 377 -10.74 9.21 12.54
C HIS A 377 -10.82 9.70 13.99
N ALA A 378 -10.43 10.95 14.26
CA ALA A 378 -10.54 11.56 15.58
C ALA A 378 -11.99 11.63 16.09
N PHE A 379 -12.98 11.84 15.20
CA PHE A 379 -14.39 11.84 15.59
C PHE A 379 -14.86 10.47 16.08
N ARG A 380 -14.40 9.39 15.45
CA ARG A 380 -14.71 8.02 15.90
C ARG A 380 -14.09 7.73 17.26
N HIS A 381 -12.84 8.12 17.48
CA HIS A 381 -12.22 8.02 18.80
C HIS A 381 -12.99 8.84 19.83
N THR A 382 -13.41 10.04 19.46
CA THR A 382 -14.20 10.92 20.32
C THR A 382 -15.51 10.27 20.73
N LEU A 383 -16.30 9.76 19.78
CA LEU A 383 -17.55 9.06 20.09
C LEU A 383 -17.32 7.91 21.08
N LEU A 384 -16.36 7.02 20.80
CA LEU A 384 -16.06 5.87 21.65
C LEU A 384 -15.57 6.26 23.04
N THR A 385 -14.64 7.21 23.11
CA THR A 385 -14.10 7.72 24.38
C THR A 385 -15.18 8.42 25.19
N TYR A 386 -16.01 9.24 24.54
CA TYR A 386 -17.11 9.95 25.19
C TYR A 386 -18.14 8.98 25.79
N GLY A 387 -18.54 7.95 25.04
CA GLY A 387 -19.41 6.88 25.53
C GLY A 387 -18.80 6.13 26.73
N ALA A 388 -17.54 5.72 26.64
CA ALA A 388 -16.84 5.02 27.73
C ALA A 388 -16.66 5.89 28.99
N MET A 389 -16.66 7.22 28.88
CA MET A 389 -16.56 8.14 30.01
C MET A 389 -17.90 8.46 30.68
N GLN A 390 -19.04 8.04 30.10
CA GLN A 390 -20.35 8.22 30.72
C GLN A 390 -20.48 7.44 32.03
N LYS A 391 -21.46 7.82 32.85
CA LYS A 391 -21.75 7.18 34.13
C LYS A 391 -23.23 6.77 34.18
N PRO A 392 -23.57 5.48 33.93
CA PRO A 392 -22.65 4.36 33.65
C PRO A 392 -22.01 4.42 32.25
N PRO A 393 -20.86 3.74 32.01
CA PRO A 393 -20.21 3.71 30.71
C PRO A 393 -21.10 3.12 29.61
N LEU A 394 -21.12 3.78 28.45
CA LEU A 394 -21.86 3.35 27.28
C LEU A 394 -20.92 2.70 26.26
N SER A 395 -21.19 1.44 25.91
CA SER A 395 -20.43 0.72 24.87
C SER A 395 -21.01 1.00 23.49
N LEU A 396 -20.33 1.85 22.71
CA LEU A 396 -20.76 2.25 21.37
C LEU A 396 -20.11 1.44 20.24
N PHE A 397 -19.56 0.27 20.55
CA PHE A 397 -18.97 -0.63 19.54
C PHE A 397 -20.01 -1.16 18.55
N CYS A 398 -21.26 -1.36 18.99
CA CYS A 398 -22.38 -1.77 18.16
C CYS A 398 -22.81 -0.70 17.13
N ILE A 399 -22.54 0.59 17.40
CA ILE A 399 -22.80 1.71 16.47
C ILE A 399 -21.69 1.76 15.41
N THR A 400 -20.46 1.65 15.88
CA THR A 400 -19.27 1.87 15.05
C THR A 400 -18.88 0.66 14.19
N GLY A 401 -19.41 -0.54 14.48
CA GLY A 401 -19.16 -1.76 13.72
C GLY A 401 -17.74 -2.32 13.92
N HIS A 402 -17.21 -2.23 15.14
CA HIS A 402 -15.98 -2.97 15.49
C HIS A 402 -16.32 -4.45 15.70
N ALA A 403 -15.49 -5.33 15.15
CA ALA A 403 -15.41 -6.71 15.63
C ALA A 403 -14.76 -6.65 17.01
N GLN A 404 -15.36 -7.29 18.02
CA GLN A 404 -14.64 -7.57 19.26
C GLN A 404 -13.75 -8.78 19.01
N ASP A 405 -12.45 -8.67 19.31
CA ASP A 405 -11.52 -9.81 19.27
C ASP A 405 -11.76 -10.78 20.46
N GLU A 406 -12.61 -10.41 21.41
CA GLU A 406 -12.90 -11.21 22.61
C GLU A 406 -14.41 -11.28 22.87
N THR A 407 -15.10 -12.18 22.18
CA THR A 407 -16.20 -12.91 22.81
C THR A 407 -15.71 -14.34 23.09
N PRO A 408 -15.85 -14.86 24.32
CA PRO A 408 -15.40 -16.21 24.70
C PRO A 408 -16.37 -17.29 24.17
N ILE A 409 -16.79 -17.19 22.92
CA ILE A 409 -17.58 -18.22 22.26
C ILE A 409 -16.70 -18.81 21.16
N HIS A 410 -15.90 -19.80 21.55
CA HIS A 410 -15.21 -20.69 20.62
C HIS A 410 -16.23 -21.55 19.87
N ALA A 411 -16.81 -21.03 18.79
CA ALA A 411 -17.54 -21.86 17.84
C ALA A 411 -16.54 -22.61 16.95
N THR A 412 -16.33 -23.90 17.23
CA THR A 412 -15.54 -24.81 16.39
C THR A 412 -16.32 -25.17 15.13
N GLY A 413 -15.85 -24.71 13.97
CA GLY A 413 -16.31 -25.16 12.64
C GLY A 413 -17.43 -24.33 12.00
N ALA A 414 -17.32 -24.12 10.69
CA ALA A 414 -18.26 -23.51 9.73
C ALA A 414 -19.02 -22.21 10.11
N GLY A 415 -18.70 -21.58 11.24
CA GLY A 415 -19.35 -20.37 11.77
C GLY A 415 -18.36 -19.27 12.16
N LYS A 416 -17.30 -19.05 11.37
CA LYS A 416 -16.41 -17.86 11.50
C LYS A 416 -17.08 -16.58 10.93
N GLY A 417 -18.37 -16.40 11.19
CA GLY A 417 -19.03 -15.12 11.00
C GLY A 417 -18.86 -14.33 12.28
N TYR A 418 -18.05 -13.27 12.27
CA TYR A 418 -18.05 -12.30 13.36
C TYR A 418 -19.48 -11.74 13.45
N LEU A 419 -20.29 -12.25 14.38
CA LEU A 419 -21.56 -11.60 14.72
C LEU A 419 -21.18 -10.29 15.40
N THR A 420 -21.05 -9.23 14.60
CA THR A 420 -20.85 -7.89 15.15
C THR A 420 -22.03 -7.58 16.06
N LEU A 421 -21.80 -7.01 17.25
CA LEU A 421 -22.87 -6.61 18.19
C LEU A 421 -23.96 -5.75 17.51
N SER A 422 -23.61 -5.05 16.44
CA SER A 422 -24.54 -4.33 15.57
C SER A 422 -25.66 -5.18 14.97
N LEU A 423 -25.46 -6.50 14.82
CA LEU A 423 -26.46 -7.45 14.29
C LEU A 423 -27.30 -8.08 15.41
N LEU A 424 -26.82 -8.03 16.65
CA LEU A 424 -27.44 -8.70 17.79
C LEU A 424 -28.33 -7.77 18.63
N SER A 425 -28.08 -6.45 18.57
CA SER A 425 -28.89 -5.45 19.28
C SER A 425 -29.97 -4.85 18.37
N PRO A 426 -31.24 -4.78 18.81
CA PRO A 426 -32.30 -4.01 18.16
C PRO A 426 -31.86 -2.59 17.78
N LEU A 427 -32.52 -2.01 16.77
CA LEU A 427 -32.21 -0.64 16.36
C LEU A 427 -32.59 0.37 17.46
N SER A 428 -33.75 0.18 18.09
CA SER A 428 -34.27 0.99 19.20
C SER A 428 -33.28 1.04 20.36
N ASP A 429 -32.76 -0.10 20.81
CA ASP A 429 -31.80 -0.12 21.93
C ASP A 429 -30.52 0.64 21.60
N ARG A 430 -30.06 0.53 20.35
CA ARG A 430 -28.90 1.27 19.85
C ARG A 430 -29.19 2.76 19.72
N LYS A 431 -30.42 3.13 19.35
CA LYS A 431 -30.88 4.51 19.33
C LYS A 431 -30.90 5.10 20.74
N ASP A 432 -31.48 4.40 21.71
CA ASP A 432 -31.55 4.83 23.10
C ASP A 432 -30.16 4.99 23.72
N LEU A 433 -29.22 4.09 23.40
CA LEU A 433 -27.82 4.24 23.80
C LEU A 433 -27.17 5.47 23.17
N LEU A 434 -27.40 5.71 21.88
CA LEU A 434 -26.79 6.82 21.17
C LEU A 434 -27.35 8.16 21.66
N ASP A 435 -28.65 8.23 21.89
CA ASP A 435 -29.37 9.43 22.34
C ASP A 435 -29.05 9.87 23.77
N GLN A 436 -28.40 9.03 24.57
CA GLN A 436 -27.85 9.43 25.87
C GLN A 436 -26.63 10.36 25.73
N LEU A 437 -26.05 10.49 24.54
CA LEU A 437 -24.88 11.33 24.31
C LEU A 437 -25.28 12.80 24.14
N ASP A 438 -25.16 13.55 25.23
CA ASP A 438 -25.14 15.01 25.17
C ASP A 438 -23.70 15.51 25.33
N TYR A 439 -23.13 16.14 24.31
CA TYR A 439 -21.79 16.72 24.35
C TYR A 439 -21.70 18.03 25.15
N ASN A 440 -22.81 18.52 25.70
CA ASN A 440 -22.91 19.80 26.44
C ASN A 440 -22.40 21.00 25.62
N MET A 441 -22.72 21.02 24.32
CA MET A 441 -22.35 22.09 23.38
C MET A 441 -23.59 22.67 22.71
N SER A 442 -23.50 23.93 22.30
CA SER A 442 -24.52 24.60 21.50
C SER A 442 -24.24 24.40 20.02
N PHE A 443 -25.16 23.76 19.30
CA PHE A 443 -25.07 23.60 17.85
C PHE A 443 -25.92 24.66 17.14
N HIS A 444 -25.38 25.26 16.09
CA HIS A 444 -26.11 26.23 15.27
C HIS A 444 -27.06 25.52 14.30
N VAL A 445 -28.36 25.79 14.39
CA VAL A 445 -29.34 25.30 13.41
C VAL A 445 -29.01 25.88 12.02
N PRO A 446 -28.74 25.05 11.00
CA PRO A 446 -28.50 25.53 9.64
C PRO A 446 -29.72 26.24 9.06
N VAL A 447 -29.48 27.24 8.22
CA VAL A 447 -30.56 27.95 7.53
C VAL A 447 -31.27 27.01 6.56
N THR A 448 -32.59 27.09 6.53
CA THR A 448 -33.41 26.36 5.56
C THR A 448 -33.59 27.22 4.31
N ALA A 449 -33.58 26.57 3.14
CA ALA A 449 -33.85 27.20 1.85
C ALA A 449 -35.31 27.60 1.69
#